data_AF-A0A2E1I6V8-F1
#
_entry.id   AF-A0A2E1I6V8-F1
#
_cell.length_a   1.000
_cell.length_b   1.000
_cell.length_c   1.000
_cell.angle_alpha   90.00
_cell.angle_beta   90.00
_cell.angle_gamma   90.00
#
_symmetry.space_group_name_H-M   'P 1'
#
loop_
_entity.id
_entity.type
_entity.pdbx_description
1 polymer ?
#
loop_
_entity_poly.entity_id
_entity_poly.type
_entity_poly.pdbx_seq_one_letter_code
_entity_poly.pdbx_strand_id
1 'polypeptide(L)'
;MSARNETPHVINQTLGVAKCNGSWDASTENLTMDQVKQIANKQEDRLTGATLFARCREVMGTCVAMRVRVEGLEPKEALKQMKEGAFEAHFS
;
A
#
# COMPACT_ATOMS: atom_id res chain seq x y z
N MET A 1 5.12 -16.23 20.23
CA MET A 1 5.52 -14.97 19.55
C MET A 1 4.30 -14.50 18.78
N SER A 2 3.75 -13.31 19.08
CA SER A 2 2.65 -12.76 18.29
C SER A 2 3.13 -12.67 16.84
N ALA A 3 2.46 -13.36 15.91
CA ALA A 3 2.81 -13.26 14.51
C ALA A 3 2.59 -11.81 14.09
N ARG A 4 3.68 -11.08 13.82
CA ARG A 4 3.61 -9.71 13.32
C ARG A 4 2.71 -9.70 12.09
N ASN A 5 1.62 -8.96 12.16
CA ASN A 5 0.58 -8.92 11.12
C ASN A 5 0.09 -7.49 10.89
N GLU A 6 0.86 -6.50 11.32
CA GLU A 6 0.67 -5.10 10.99
C GLU A 6 0.84 -4.85 9.49
N THR A 7 0.14 -3.84 8.96
CA THR A 7 0.17 -3.47 7.53
C THR A 7 1.58 -3.32 6.96
N PRO A 8 2.56 -2.67 7.63
CA PRO A 8 3.94 -2.62 7.14
C PRO A 8 4.59 -3.99 6.99
N HIS A 9 4.31 -4.92 7.92
CA HIS A 9 4.84 -6.27 7.85
C HIS A 9 4.26 -7.06 6.67
N VAL A 10 2.96 -6.90 6.40
CA VAL A 10 2.31 -7.54 5.25
C VAL A 10 2.80 -6.94 3.93
N ILE A 11 3.08 -5.64 3.88
CA ILE A 11 3.71 -4.99 2.72
C ILE A 11 5.08 -5.61 2.45
N ASN A 12 5.94 -5.74 3.47
CA ASN A 12 7.25 -6.39 3.35
C ASN A 12 7.14 -7.82 2.80
N GLN A 13 6.19 -8.61 3.33
CA GLN A 13 5.92 -9.97 2.85
C GLN A 13 5.50 -10.01 1.38
N THR A 14 4.64 -9.06 0.97
CA THR A 14 4.12 -8.99 -0.41
C THR A 14 5.23 -8.62 -1.40
N LEU A 15 6.17 -7.77 -0.97
CA LEU A 15 7.34 -7.37 -1.75
C LEU A 15 8.50 -8.38 -1.67
N GLY A 16 8.45 -9.35 -0.76
CA GLY A 16 9.54 -10.31 -0.54
C GLY A 16 10.79 -9.69 0.08
N VAL A 17 10.67 -8.56 0.78
CA VAL A 17 11.80 -7.83 1.39
C VAL A 17 11.80 -7.95 2.90
N ALA A 18 12.99 -7.93 3.52
CA ALA A 18 13.10 -7.92 4.97
C ALA A 18 12.77 -6.54 5.59
N LYS A 19 13.13 -5.46 4.88
CA LYS A 19 12.96 -4.07 5.29
C LYS A 19 12.95 -3.16 4.06
N CYS A 20 12.08 -2.15 4.04
CA CYS A 20 12.02 -1.13 3.00
C CYS A 20 13.03 0.01 3.23
N ASN A 21 13.17 0.85 2.22
CA ASN A 21 14.20 1.87 2.13
C ASN A 21 14.08 3.03 3.12
N GLY A 22 15.23 3.65 3.43
CA GLY A 22 15.32 4.79 4.35
C GLY A 22 15.09 6.16 3.72
N SER A 23 15.16 6.27 2.39
CA SER A 23 14.97 7.50 1.63
C SER A 23 14.28 7.23 0.30
N TRP A 24 13.77 8.28 -0.36
CA TRP A 24 13.17 8.18 -1.70
C TRP A 24 14.22 7.91 -2.79
N ASP A 25 15.45 8.38 -2.60
CA ASP A 25 16.56 8.14 -3.53
C ASP A 25 16.97 6.67 -3.54
N ALA A 26 16.91 6.01 -2.38
CA ALA A 26 17.21 4.58 -2.24
C ALA A 26 16.00 3.69 -2.55
N SER A 27 14.79 4.26 -2.67
CA SER A 27 13.55 3.50 -2.87
C SER A 27 13.58 2.72 -4.18
N THR A 28 13.55 1.39 -4.08
CA THR A 28 13.48 0.46 -5.21
C THR A 28 12.17 -0.33 -5.24
N GLU A 29 11.44 -0.39 -4.14
CA GLU A 29 10.22 -1.17 -4.06
C GLU A 29 9.02 -0.43 -4.66
N ASN A 30 8.15 -1.20 -5.31
CA ASN A 30 6.92 -0.71 -5.89
C ASN A 30 5.80 -1.74 -5.67
N LEU A 31 4.62 -1.26 -5.30
CA LEU A 31 3.38 -2.05 -5.28
C LEU A 31 2.52 -1.72 -6.49
N THR A 32 1.90 -2.74 -7.07
CA THR A 32 0.78 -2.57 -8.01
C THR A 32 -0.53 -2.40 -7.25
N MET A 33 -1.54 -1.81 -7.88
CA MET A 33 -2.88 -1.66 -7.30
C MET A 33 -3.53 -3.00 -6.97
N ASP A 34 -3.21 -4.06 -7.72
CA ASP A 34 -3.70 -5.40 -7.41
C ASP A 34 -3.07 -5.96 -6.13
N GLN A 35 -1.77 -5.73 -5.90
CA GLN A 35 -1.12 -6.06 -4.63
C GLN A 35 -1.68 -5.21 -3.49
N VAL A 36 -1.95 -3.91 -3.71
CA VAL A 36 -2.58 -3.04 -2.70
C VAL A 36 -3.96 -3.59 -2.30
N LYS A 37 -4.78 -4.00 -3.27
CA LYS A 37 -6.09 -4.62 -3.02
C LYS A 37 -5.96 -5.94 -2.25
N GLN A 38 -4.99 -6.78 -2.62
CA GLN A 38 -4.71 -8.03 -1.91
C GLN A 38 -4.37 -7.76 -0.43
N ILE A 39 -3.50 -6.77 -0.16
CA ILE A 39 -3.13 -6.39 1.21
C ILE A 39 -4.34 -5.83 1.95
N ALA A 40 -5.12 -4.96 1.30
CA ALA A 40 -6.32 -4.35 1.89
C ALA A 40 -7.37 -5.41 2.29
N ASN A 41 -7.54 -6.46 1.49
CA ASN A 41 -8.42 -7.59 1.83
C ASN A 41 -7.82 -8.46 2.95
N LYS A 42 -6.51 -8.76 2.91
CA LYS A 42 -5.83 -9.54 3.96
C LYS A 42 -5.81 -8.83 5.32
N GLN A 43 -5.95 -7.51 5.33
CA GLN A 43 -5.95 -6.67 6.52
C GLN A 43 -7.33 -6.07 6.82
N GLU A 44 -8.40 -6.57 6.20
CA GLU A 44 -9.75 -6.02 6.33
C GLU A 44 -10.18 -5.79 7.78
N ASP A 45 -9.99 -6.78 8.67
CA ASP A 45 -10.37 -6.69 10.09
C ASP A 45 -9.58 -5.67 10.91
N ARG A 46 -8.48 -5.14 10.36
CA ARG A 46 -7.54 -4.23 11.04
C ARG A 46 -7.55 -2.82 10.46
N LEU A 47 -8.08 -2.66 9.27
CA LEU A 47 -8.19 -1.38 8.58
C LEU A 47 -9.52 -0.72 8.97
N THR A 48 -9.54 0.61 8.98
CA THR A 48 -10.73 1.38 9.39
C THR A 48 -11.61 1.80 8.20
N GLY A 49 -11.12 1.61 6.98
CA GLY A 49 -11.86 1.89 5.76
C GLY A 49 -13.12 1.03 5.61
N ALA A 50 -14.28 1.67 5.48
CA ALA A 50 -15.56 1.00 5.25
C ALA A 50 -15.70 0.37 3.85
N THR A 51 -14.88 0.80 2.88
CA THR A 51 -14.89 0.31 1.51
C THR A 51 -13.51 -0.20 1.12
N LEU A 52 -13.43 -1.10 0.15
CA LEU A 52 -12.14 -1.57 -0.40
C LEU A 52 -11.27 -0.39 -0.86
N PHE A 53 -11.88 0.62 -1.49
CA PHE A 53 -11.21 1.86 -1.89
C PHE A 53 -10.61 2.60 -0.68
N ALA A 54 -11.37 2.78 0.40
CA ALA A 54 -10.88 3.43 1.62
C ALA A 54 -9.75 2.63 2.28
N ARG A 55 -9.86 1.30 2.33
CA ARG A 55 -8.81 0.41 2.84
C ARG A 55 -7.54 0.47 2.00
N CYS A 56 -7.65 0.49 0.67
CA CYS A 56 -6.51 0.65 -0.22
C CYS A 56 -5.78 1.98 0.02
N ARG A 57 -6.52 3.08 0.27
CA ARG A 57 -5.91 4.37 0.64
C ARG A 57 -5.14 4.32 1.96
N GLU A 58 -5.63 3.58 2.97
CA GLU A 58 -4.88 3.37 4.22
C GLU A 58 -3.58 2.59 3.98
N VAL A 59 -3.63 1.53 3.16
CA VAL A 59 -2.44 0.75 2.78
C VAL A 59 -1.43 1.64 2.03
N MET A 60 -1.88 2.42 1.06
CA MET A 60 -1.04 3.38 0.34
C MET A 60 -0.48 4.48 1.26
N GLY A 61 -1.24 4.92 2.26
CA GLY A 61 -0.77 5.84 3.29
C GLY A 61 0.40 5.27 4.09
N THR A 62 0.37 3.97 4.39
CA THR A 62 1.47 3.27 5.05
C THR A 62 2.74 3.26 4.19
N CYS A 63 2.58 3.14 2.86
CA CYS A 63 3.69 3.15 1.91
C CYS A 63 4.47 4.47 1.91
N VAL A 64 3.83 5.59 2.29
CA VAL A 64 4.51 6.89 2.45
C VAL A 64 5.67 6.77 3.44
N ALA A 65 5.41 6.21 4.63
CA ALA A 65 6.42 6.07 5.69
C ALA A 65 7.50 5.04 5.32
N MET A 66 7.11 4.01 4.56
CA MET A 66 8.00 2.92 4.14
C MET A 66 8.86 3.25 2.90
N ARG A 67 8.62 4.40 2.25
CA ARG A 67 9.30 4.77 1.00
C ARG A 67 9.11 3.72 -0.09
N VAL A 68 7.89 3.20 -0.21
CA VAL A 68 7.50 2.22 -1.25
C VAL A 68 6.66 2.96 -2.28
N ARG A 69 6.96 2.82 -3.57
CA ARG A 69 6.17 3.42 -4.65
C ARG A 69 4.88 2.63 -4.91
N VAL A 70 3.88 3.27 -5.50
CA VAL A 70 2.64 2.62 -5.94
C VAL A 70 2.41 2.98 -7.40
N GLU A 71 2.29 1.97 -8.26
CA GLU A 71 2.19 2.15 -9.72
C GLU A 71 3.32 3.03 -10.30
N GLY A 72 4.52 2.89 -9.76
CA GLY A 72 5.70 3.67 -10.15
C GLY A 72 5.72 5.10 -9.63
N LEU A 73 4.68 5.54 -8.92
CA LEU A 73 4.56 6.89 -8.37
C LEU A 73 4.89 6.91 -6.88
N GLU A 74 5.31 8.07 -6.38
CA GLU A 74 5.33 8.27 -4.93
C GLU A 74 3.90 8.15 -4.36
N PRO A 75 3.71 7.53 -3.18
CA PRO A 75 2.37 7.25 -2.66
C PRO A 75 1.51 8.48 -2.46
N LYS A 76 2.11 9.65 -2.16
CA LYS A 76 1.36 10.91 -2.06
C LYS A 76 0.75 11.31 -3.40
N GLU A 77 1.48 11.10 -4.49
CA GLU A 77 1.00 11.37 -5.85
C GLU A 77 -0.01 10.31 -6.28
N ALA A 78 0.26 9.03 -6.03
CA ALA A 78 -0.70 7.95 -6.31
C ALA A 78 -2.03 8.15 -5.55
N LEU A 79 -1.99 8.58 -4.28
CA LEU A 79 -3.18 8.91 -3.48
C LEU A 79 -3.95 10.10 -4.03
N LYS A 80 -3.25 11.09 -4.58
CA LYS A 80 -3.87 12.26 -5.22
C LYS A 80 -4.59 11.82 -6.50
N GLN A 81 -3.92 11.07 -7.38
CA GLN A 81 -4.52 10.54 -8.60
C GLN A 81 -5.72 9.63 -8.30
N MET A 82 -5.62 8.78 -7.28
CA MET A 82 -6.72 7.94 -6.83
C MET A 82 -7.94 8.76 -6.37
N LYS A 83 -7.73 9.93 -5.75
CA LYS A 83 -8.81 10.86 -5.40
C LYS A 83 -9.43 11.54 -6.63
N GLU A 84 -8.66 11.70 -7.70
CA GLU A 84 -9.07 12.29 -8.97
C GLU A 84 -9.73 11.27 -9.93
N GLY A 85 -9.95 10.04 -9.48
CA GLY A 85 -10.60 8.97 -10.24
C GLY A 85 -9.64 8.03 -10.97
N ALA A 86 -8.33 8.22 -10.83
CA ALA A 86 -7.37 7.22 -11.30
C ALA A 86 -7.57 5.91 -10.52
N PHE A 87 -7.33 4.80 -11.21
CA PHE A 87 -7.50 3.44 -10.68
C PHE A 87 -8.93 3.02 -10.34
N GLU A 88 -9.98 3.79 -10.67
CA GLU A 88 -11.38 3.39 -10.49
C GLU A 88 -11.71 2.05 -11.19
N ALA A 89 -11.09 1.80 -12.34
CA ALA A 89 -11.19 0.54 -13.08
C ALA A 89 -10.79 -0.71 -12.25
N HIS A 90 -9.95 -0.54 -11.22
CA HIS A 90 -9.56 -1.63 -10.32
C HIS A 90 -10.63 -1.96 -9.26
N PHE A 91 -11.65 -1.12 -9.12
CA PHE A 91 -12.73 -1.22 -8.13
C PHE A 91 -14.13 -1.34 -8.79
N SER A 92 -14.17 -1.44 -10.13
CA SER A 92 -15.38 -1.62 -10.94
C SER A 92 -15.84 -3.07 -10.98
#